data_AF-A0A1Q8JFQ4-F1
#
_entry.id   AF-A0A1Q8JFQ4-F1
#
_cell.length_a   1.000
_cell.length_b   1.000
_cell.length_c   1.000
_cell.angle_alpha   90.00
_cell.angle_beta   90.00
_cell.angle_gamma   90.00
#
_symmetry.space_group_name_H-M   'P 1'
#
loop_
_entity.id
_entity.type
_entity.pdbx_description
1 polymer ?
#
loop_
_entity_poly.entity_id
_entity_poly.type
_entity_poly.pdbx_seq_one_letter_code
_entity_poly.pdbx_strand_id
1 'polypeptide(L)'
;MTAVQAPTLAGRVGEFAARADLDDVPQEVLERARHLVLDAVGLAFASTAYPFPGVALQALTAFGGAGEQPVLGMSERLPARDAAVLNGVLIHGMDFDDTHIPAVTHVSAAALPAALAAAISRGADTRTLLLAYVLGVEVSARVGIGGAGGFHDVGFHPTAVAGAFGAAVAAGRVSGLDAAGITRAQGVVGSMSAGLLEFLADGSWTKRLHPGWAAMSGLTAAGFASAGWSGPPAVYEGRFGLYNTHLAGRETRPEAVGAELGETWELMRTAVKPYPICHFIHAFADAALLLREEIGDTTIREIRCAIHPVPGKVVCEPPEAKWAPRDEYDAKFSLPYVVATALTRGRFTLAELEDDALADRAVLDLAQKVRVSDDPDSGFPAAYSGAVEIELADGRVLRHREQVNRGHEDRPLTNDEIAAKFRDTIGRVAPDAIASLDLLAREVAPVLRSTPAVRPAAAGPASDRKDSPWTSASSSPSATTAG
;
A
#
# COMPACT_ATOMS: atom_id res chain seq x y z
N MET A 1 -43.09 -26.41 4.07
CA MET A 1 -42.51 -25.09 3.78
C MET A 1 -41.06 -25.14 4.18
N THR A 2 -40.17 -25.41 3.22
CA THR A 2 -38.72 -25.30 3.42
C THR A 2 -38.43 -23.85 3.81
N ALA A 3 -37.89 -23.64 5.01
CA ALA A 3 -37.39 -22.33 5.40
C ALA A 3 -36.38 -21.89 4.33
N VAL A 4 -36.66 -20.78 3.66
CA VAL A 4 -35.69 -20.15 2.75
C VAL A 4 -34.51 -19.77 3.63
N GLN A 5 -33.41 -20.53 3.55
CA GLN A 5 -32.18 -20.17 4.24
C GLN A 5 -31.74 -18.80 3.73
N ALA A 6 -31.42 -17.90 4.65
CA ALA A 6 -30.84 -16.62 4.29
C ALA A 6 -29.59 -16.83 3.43
N PRO A 7 -29.36 -16.02 2.38
CA PRO A 7 -28.18 -16.15 1.54
C PRO A 7 -26.91 -15.97 2.39
N THR A 8 -25.88 -16.78 2.10
CA THR A 8 -24.57 -16.65 2.76
C THR A 8 -23.93 -15.31 2.39
N LEU A 9 -22.95 -14.86 3.18
CA LEU A 9 -22.25 -13.60 2.93
C LEU A 9 -21.56 -13.59 1.55
N ALA A 10 -20.88 -14.69 1.18
CA ALA A 10 -20.29 -14.82 -0.15
C ALA A 10 -21.36 -14.88 -1.26
N GLY A 11 -22.55 -15.43 -0.96
CA GLY A 11 -23.71 -15.42 -1.84
C GLY A 11 -24.20 -14.01 -2.15
N ARG A 12 -24.34 -13.18 -1.12
CA ARG A 12 -24.72 -11.76 -1.26
C ARG A 12 -23.72 -10.99 -2.12
N VAL A 13 -22.42 -11.18 -1.86
CA VAL A 13 -21.34 -10.57 -2.67
C VAL A 13 -21.41 -11.08 -4.12
N GLY A 14 -21.64 -12.38 -4.32
CA GLY A 14 -21.77 -12.97 -5.65
C GLY A 14 -22.94 -12.39 -6.44
N GLU A 15 -24.11 -12.25 -5.81
CA GLU A 15 -25.30 -11.64 -6.42
C GLU A 15 -25.07 -10.17 -6.79
N PHE A 16 -24.50 -9.39 -5.88
CA PHE A 16 -24.14 -7.99 -6.13
C PHE A 16 -23.15 -7.86 -7.29
N ALA A 17 -22.00 -8.55 -7.22
CA ALA A 17 -20.95 -8.44 -8.22
C ALA A 17 -21.41 -8.91 -9.62
N ALA A 18 -22.24 -9.96 -9.69
CA ALA A 18 -22.75 -10.47 -10.96
C ALA A 18 -23.77 -9.52 -11.63
N ARG A 19 -24.51 -8.74 -10.84
CA ARG A 19 -25.51 -7.78 -11.33
C ARG A 19 -24.96 -6.38 -11.54
N ALA A 20 -23.83 -6.04 -10.91
CA ALA A 20 -23.25 -4.72 -10.98
C ALA A 20 -22.93 -4.32 -12.44
N ASP A 21 -23.37 -3.12 -12.79
CA ASP A 21 -22.98 -2.39 -13.99
C ASP A 21 -22.15 -1.16 -13.60
N LEU A 22 -21.26 -0.72 -14.50
CA LEU A 22 -20.45 0.47 -14.27
C LEU A 22 -21.32 1.74 -14.24
N ASP A 23 -22.43 1.77 -14.99
CA ASP A 23 -23.32 2.93 -15.06
C ASP A 23 -24.13 3.14 -13.77
N ASP A 24 -24.25 2.11 -12.92
CA ASP A 24 -24.88 2.19 -11.61
C ASP A 24 -23.92 2.69 -10.52
N VAL A 25 -22.61 2.78 -10.81
CA VAL A 25 -21.61 3.26 -9.85
C VAL A 25 -21.61 4.81 -9.85
N PRO A 26 -21.72 5.46 -8.67
CA PRO A 26 -21.68 6.92 -8.59
C PRO A 26 -20.43 7.51 -9.26
N GLN A 27 -20.59 8.62 -9.97
CA GLN A 27 -19.51 9.22 -10.75
C GLN A 27 -18.30 9.59 -9.87
N GLU A 28 -18.52 10.04 -8.64
CA GLU A 28 -17.43 10.36 -7.69
C GLU A 28 -16.60 9.12 -7.31
N VAL A 29 -17.24 7.95 -7.18
CA VAL A 29 -16.58 6.67 -6.90
C VAL A 29 -15.74 6.25 -8.10
N LEU A 30 -16.28 6.39 -9.32
CA LEU A 30 -15.54 6.12 -10.56
C LEU A 30 -14.35 7.06 -10.73
N GLU A 31 -14.53 8.34 -10.42
CA GLU A 31 -13.45 9.32 -10.48
C GLU A 31 -12.35 8.97 -9.48
N ARG A 32 -12.70 8.70 -8.21
CA ARG A 32 -11.74 8.27 -7.19
C ARG A 32 -11.02 7.00 -7.61
N ALA A 33 -11.75 6.00 -8.13
CA ALA A 33 -11.18 4.73 -8.58
C ALA A 33 -10.11 4.94 -9.67
N ARG A 34 -10.35 5.82 -10.66
CA ARG A 34 -9.36 6.15 -11.69
C ARG A 34 -8.08 6.75 -11.10
N HIS A 35 -8.21 7.60 -10.09
CA HIS A 35 -7.05 8.20 -9.41
C HIS A 35 -6.28 7.20 -8.55
N LEU A 36 -6.95 6.27 -7.87
CA LEU A 36 -6.29 5.19 -7.15
C LEU A 36 -5.55 4.23 -8.11
N VAL A 37 -6.13 3.93 -9.27
CA VAL A 37 -5.44 3.19 -10.34
C VAL A 37 -4.21 3.96 -10.82
N LEU A 38 -4.33 5.27 -11.00
CA LEU A 38 -3.23 6.14 -11.41
C LEU A 38 -2.08 6.10 -10.39
N ASP A 39 -2.39 6.24 -9.10
CA ASP A 39 -1.42 6.13 -8.01
C ASP A 39 -0.69 4.78 -8.05
N ALA A 40 -1.44 3.68 -8.11
CA ALA A 40 -0.88 2.32 -8.13
C ALA A 40 0.04 2.10 -9.35
N VAL A 41 -0.36 2.55 -10.54
CA VAL A 41 0.48 2.45 -11.74
C VAL A 41 1.76 3.29 -11.59
N GLY A 42 1.66 4.52 -11.10
CA GLY A 42 2.84 5.36 -10.85
C GLY A 42 3.84 4.69 -9.92
N LEU A 43 3.35 4.13 -8.81
CA LEU A 43 4.18 3.41 -7.85
C LEU A 43 4.81 2.16 -8.43
N ALA A 44 4.07 1.41 -9.26
CA ALA A 44 4.63 0.24 -9.93
C ALA A 44 5.85 0.59 -10.81
N PHE A 45 5.77 1.72 -11.52
CA PHE A 45 6.88 2.24 -12.31
C PHE A 45 8.04 2.72 -11.43
N ALA A 46 7.79 3.55 -10.42
CA ALA A 46 8.87 4.02 -9.55
C ALA A 46 9.59 2.88 -8.83
N SER A 47 8.87 1.81 -8.47
CA SER A 47 9.45 0.62 -7.85
C SER A 47 10.50 -0.07 -8.73
N THR A 48 10.51 0.11 -10.06
CA THR A 48 11.52 -0.50 -10.94
C THR A 48 12.93 0.06 -10.74
N ALA A 49 13.07 1.19 -10.05
CA ALA A 49 14.36 1.76 -9.69
C ALA A 49 15.02 1.05 -8.47
N TYR A 50 14.28 0.20 -7.77
CA TYR A 50 14.75 -0.51 -6.58
C TYR A 50 15.25 -1.93 -6.93
N PRO A 51 16.01 -2.60 -6.05
CA PRO A 51 16.55 -3.93 -6.33
C PRO A 51 15.53 -5.08 -6.21
N PHE A 52 14.50 -4.95 -5.36
CA PHE A 52 13.55 -6.03 -5.07
C PHE A 52 12.73 -6.55 -6.28
N PRO A 53 12.39 -5.75 -7.33
CA PRO A 53 11.70 -6.27 -8.50
C PRO A 53 12.53 -7.29 -9.27
N GLY A 54 13.84 -7.07 -9.40
CA GLY A 54 14.74 -8.00 -10.09
C GLY A 54 14.83 -9.35 -9.37
N VAL A 55 14.88 -9.32 -8.04
CA VAL A 55 14.87 -10.54 -7.20
C VAL A 55 13.53 -11.27 -7.33
N ALA A 56 12.41 -10.55 -7.28
CA ALA A 56 11.08 -11.14 -7.45
C ALA A 56 10.89 -11.75 -8.84
N LEU A 57 11.34 -11.06 -9.90
CA LEU A 57 11.32 -11.57 -11.27
C LEU A 57 12.14 -12.85 -11.41
N GLN A 58 13.36 -12.89 -10.86
CA GLN A 58 14.21 -14.08 -10.90
C GLN A 58 13.53 -15.27 -10.18
N ALA A 59 12.91 -15.03 -9.03
CA ALA A 59 12.21 -16.08 -8.29
C ALA A 59 10.99 -16.62 -9.05
N LEU A 60 10.19 -15.73 -9.66
CA LEU A 60 9.01 -16.13 -10.43
C LEU A 60 9.40 -16.89 -11.69
N THR A 61 10.41 -16.43 -12.42
CA THR A 61 10.88 -17.08 -13.67
C THR A 61 11.60 -18.41 -13.44
N ALA A 62 12.02 -18.73 -12.20
CA ALA A 62 12.62 -20.02 -11.87
C ALA A 62 11.64 -21.20 -12.00
N PHE A 63 10.34 -20.97 -11.72
CA PHE A 63 9.28 -21.97 -11.85
C PHE A 63 8.27 -21.65 -12.96
N GLY A 64 8.18 -20.37 -13.34
CA GLY A 64 7.41 -19.89 -14.48
C GLY A 64 8.22 -19.87 -15.77
N GLY A 65 7.84 -18.95 -16.66
CA GLY A 65 8.53 -18.73 -17.92
C GLY A 65 8.11 -17.40 -18.54
N ALA A 66 8.30 -17.24 -19.85
CA ALA A 66 7.70 -16.14 -20.58
C ALA A 66 6.18 -16.33 -20.70
N GLY A 67 5.45 -15.22 -20.78
CA GLY A 67 4.02 -15.24 -21.11
C GLY A 67 3.60 -13.96 -21.84
N GLU A 68 2.30 -13.73 -21.92
CA GLU A 68 1.74 -12.59 -22.67
C GLU A 68 1.42 -11.38 -21.79
N GLN A 69 1.48 -11.53 -20.47
CA GLN A 69 0.97 -10.53 -19.53
C GLN A 69 2.05 -9.50 -19.18
N PRO A 70 1.76 -8.20 -19.31
CA PRO A 70 2.72 -7.16 -19.06
C PRO A 70 3.03 -7.03 -17.56
N VAL A 71 4.30 -6.76 -17.28
CA VAL A 71 4.75 -6.26 -15.98
C VAL A 71 4.86 -4.74 -16.06
N LEU A 72 4.17 -4.02 -15.17
CA LEU A 72 4.11 -2.57 -15.18
C LEU A 72 5.51 -1.96 -14.99
N GLY A 73 5.88 -1.02 -15.85
CA GLY A 73 7.20 -0.37 -15.81
C GLY A 73 8.37 -1.22 -16.29
N MET A 74 8.16 -2.50 -16.62
CA MET A 74 9.20 -3.44 -17.03
C MET A 74 8.99 -3.90 -18.48
N SER A 75 10.05 -4.40 -19.11
CA SER A 75 10.00 -4.93 -20.48
C SER A 75 9.43 -6.35 -20.56
N GLU A 76 9.45 -7.03 -19.43
CA GLU A 76 9.17 -8.43 -19.25
C GLU A 76 7.68 -8.72 -19.38
N ARG A 77 7.39 -9.91 -19.92
CA ARG A 77 6.04 -10.46 -19.96
C ARG A 77 6.05 -11.85 -19.33
N LEU A 78 5.10 -12.08 -18.44
CA LEU A 78 5.01 -13.28 -17.63
C LEU A 78 3.66 -14.00 -17.86
N PRO A 79 3.49 -15.24 -17.38
CA PRO A 79 2.19 -15.85 -17.19
C PRO A 79 1.29 -14.97 -16.30
N ALA A 80 -0.03 -15.04 -16.50
CA ALA A 80 -0.98 -14.16 -15.80
C ALA A 80 -0.84 -14.16 -14.27
N ARG A 81 -0.57 -15.32 -13.68
CA ARG A 81 -0.37 -15.46 -12.24
C ARG A 81 0.90 -14.74 -11.78
N ASP A 82 2.00 -14.95 -12.48
CA ASP A 82 3.30 -14.39 -12.13
C ASP A 82 3.35 -12.88 -12.38
N ALA A 83 2.75 -12.41 -13.48
CA ALA A 83 2.57 -10.98 -13.76
C ALA A 83 1.74 -10.30 -12.66
N ALA A 84 0.67 -10.94 -12.19
CA ALA A 84 -0.13 -10.40 -11.09
C ALA A 84 0.66 -10.33 -9.77
N VAL A 85 1.49 -11.34 -9.48
CA VAL A 85 2.38 -11.30 -8.32
C VAL A 85 3.35 -10.12 -8.43
N LEU A 86 4.08 -10.02 -9.54
CA LEU A 86 5.11 -8.99 -9.70
C LEU A 86 4.51 -7.59 -9.74
N ASN A 87 3.35 -7.40 -10.38
CA ASN A 87 2.65 -6.11 -10.37
C ASN A 87 2.19 -5.72 -8.96
N GLY A 88 1.71 -6.67 -8.14
CA GLY A 88 1.39 -6.39 -6.74
C GLY A 88 2.62 -6.03 -5.91
N VAL A 89 3.75 -6.72 -6.13
CA VAL A 89 5.05 -6.39 -5.53
C VAL A 89 5.52 -4.99 -5.90
N LEU A 90 5.35 -4.61 -7.16
CA LEU A 90 5.73 -3.29 -7.65
C LEU A 90 4.85 -2.18 -7.07
N ILE A 91 3.53 -2.36 -7.02
CA ILE A 91 2.61 -1.36 -6.44
C ILE A 91 2.93 -1.16 -4.94
N HIS A 92 3.10 -2.25 -4.19
CA HIS A 92 3.30 -2.21 -2.75
C HIS A 92 4.77 -2.02 -2.32
N GLY A 93 5.70 -2.04 -3.28
CA GLY A 93 7.14 -2.21 -3.04
C GLY A 93 7.79 -1.12 -2.17
N MET A 94 7.26 0.09 -2.21
CA MET A 94 7.76 1.22 -1.42
C MET A 94 6.96 1.48 -0.15
N ASP A 95 5.89 0.72 0.10
CA ASP A 95 4.91 1.00 1.16
C ASP A 95 4.34 2.43 1.04
N PHE A 96 4.10 2.88 -0.19
CA PHE A 96 3.65 4.23 -0.54
C PHE A 96 2.28 4.24 -1.25
N ASP A 97 1.70 3.05 -1.40
CA ASP A 97 0.38 2.80 -1.96
C ASP A 97 -0.74 3.14 -0.98
N ASP A 98 -1.96 3.08 -1.49
CA ASP A 98 -3.17 3.40 -0.76
C ASP A 98 -3.46 2.43 0.40
N THR A 99 -4.33 2.86 1.30
CA THR A 99 -4.80 2.05 2.43
C THR A 99 -6.26 2.34 2.67
N HIS A 100 -7.09 1.30 2.70
CA HIS A 100 -8.44 1.41 3.22
C HIS A 100 -8.37 1.53 4.74
N ILE A 101 -8.69 2.72 5.27
CA ILE A 101 -8.40 3.09 6.66
C ILE A 101 -9.07 2.15 7.68
N PRO A 102 -10.39 1.90 7.61
CA PRO A 102 -11.06 1.01 8.57
C PRO A 102 -10.58 -0.44 8.55
N ALA A 103 -10.16 -0.92 7.38
CA ALA A 103 -9.73 -2.30 7.19
C ALA A 103 -8.23 -2.48 7.42
N VAL A 104 -7.46 -1.37 7.49
CA VAL A 104 -6.00 -1.36 7.50
C VAL A 104 -5.44 -2.30 6.42
N THR A 105 -5.94 -2.11 5.19
CA THR A 105 -5.70 -3.02 4.05
C THR A 105 -5.25 -2.22 2.84
N HIS A 106 -4.15 -2.64 2.19
CA HIS A 106 -3.68 -2.06 0.93
C HIS A 106 -4.47 -2.65 -0.25
N VAL A 107 -5.59 -2.04 -0.57
CA VAL A 107 -6.63 -2.65 -1.42
C VAL A 107 -6.27 -2.62 -2.91
N SER A 108 -5.66 -1.54 -3.40
CA SER A 108 -5.34 -1.43 -4.83
C SER A 108 -4.22 -2.37 -5.27
N ALA A 109 -3.24 -2.61 -4.38
CA ALA A 109 -2.09 -3.47 -4.68
C ALA A 109 -2.47 -4.93 -4.96
N ALA A 110 -3.63 -5.40 -4.48
CA ALA A 110 -4.15 -6.73 -4.79
C ALA A 110 -5.24 -6.69 -5.89
N ALA A 111 -6.18 -5.74 -5.80
CA ALA A 111 -7.32 -5.67 -6.71
C ALA A 111 -6.92 -5.34 -8.15
N LEU A 112 -6.02 -4.36 -8.34
CA LEU A 112 -5.61 -3.92 -9.68
C LEU A 112 -4.85 -5.00 -10.45
N PRO A 113 -3.80 -5.67 -9.89
CA PRO A 113 -3.11 -6.74 -10.62
C PRO A 113 -4.02 -7.90 -11.00
N ALA A 114 -4.96 -8.29 -10.13
CA ALA A 114 -5.91 -9.36 -10.41
C ALA A 114 -6.88 -8.98 -11.53
N ALA A 115 -7.49 -7.78 -11.45
CA ALA A 115 -8.40 -7.28 -12.47
C ALA A 115 -7.70 -7.11 -13.82
N LEU A 116 -6.48 -6.55 -13.81
CA LEU A 116 -5.65 -6.34 -14.99
C LEU A 116 -5.30 -7.65 -15.69
N ALA A 117 -4.76 -8.62 -14.95
CA ALA A 117 -4.38 -9.91 -15.51
C ALA A 117 -5.61 -10.65 -16.06
N ALA A 118 -6.73 -10.66 -15.33
CA ALA A 118 -7.97 -11.25 -15.82
C ALA A 118 -8.47 -10.57 -17.10
N ALA A 119 -8.43 -9.23 -17.15
CA ALA A 119 -8.94 -8.44 -18.28
C ALA A 119 -8.13 -8.71 -19.54
N ILE A 120 -6.81 -8.69 -19.45
CA ILE A 120 -5.93 -9.00 -20.58
C ILE A 120 -6.15 -10.45 -21.05
N SER A 121 -6.24 -11.41 -20.13
CA SER A 121 -6.46 -12.82 -20.48
C SER A 121 -7.81 -13.07 -21.16
N ARG A 122 -8.83 -12.24 -20.90
CA ARG A 122 -10.17 -12.34 -21.50
C ARG A 122 -10.37 -11.39 -22.68
N GLY A 123 -9.39 -10.54 -23.00
CA GLY A 123 -9.56 -9.46 -23.98
C GLY A 123 -10.67 -8.48 -23.58
N ALA A 124 -10.89 -8.29 -22.28
CA ALA A 124 -11.93 -7.42 -21.76
C ALA A 124 -11.63 -5.95 -22.02
N ASP A 125 -12.70 -5.16 -22.12
CA ASP A 125 -12.59 -3.72 -22.26
C ASP A 125 -12.32 -3.04 -20.92
N THR A 126 -12.10 -1.75 -21.00
CA THR A 126 -11.75 -0.91 -19.86
C THR A 126 -12.88 -0.68 -18.89
N ARG A 127 -14.12 -0.66 -19.37
CA ARG A 127 -15.29 -0.58 -18.51
C ARG A 127 -15.37 -1.80 -17.60
N THR A 128 -15.11 -2.98 -18.18
CA THR A 128 -15.04 -4.24 -17.43
C THR A 128 -13.87 -4.25 -16.43
N LEU A 129 -12.69 -3.78 -16.85
CA LEU A 129 -11.53 -3.65 -15.96
C LEU A 129 -11.81 -2.73 -14.77
N LEU A 130 -12.34 -1.52 -15.03
CA LEU A 130 -12.59 -0.52 -13.99
C LEU A 130 -13.66 -1.01 -13.01
N LEU A 131 -14.76 -1.59 -13.51
CA LEU A 131 -15.79 -2.17 -12.65
C LEU A 131 -15.21 -3.30 -11.78
N ALA A 132 -14.42 -4.19 -12.36
CA ALA A 132 -13.80 -5.29 -11.61
C ALA A 132 -12.83 -4.79 -10.54
N TYR A 133 -12.05 -3.74 -10.84
CA TYR A 133 -11.20 -3.08 -9.86
C TYR A 133 -12.01 -2.48 -8.70
N VAL A 134 -13.09 -1.74 -9.00
CA VAL A 134 -14.00 -1.16 -7.99
C VAL A 134 -14.56 -2.26 -7.08
N LEU A 135 -15.10 -3.33 -7.66
CA LEU A 135 -15.63 -4.47 -6.89
C LEU A 135 -14.55 -5.18 -6.07
N GLY A 136 -13.33 -5.30 -6.60
CA GLY A 136 -12.21 -5.89 -5.89
C GLY A 136 -11.77 -5.08 -4.68
N VAL A 137 -11.71 -3.75 -4.81
CA VAL A 137 -11.43 -2.83 -3.70
C VAL A 137 -12.54 -2.93 -2.65
N GLU A 138 -13.80 -2.85 -3.08
CA GLU A 138 -14.98 -2.89 -2.21
C GLU A 138 -15.01 -4.16 -1.35
N VAL A 139 -14.83 -5.32 -1.97
CA VAL A 139 -14.86 -6.60 -1.26
C VAL A 139 -13.63 -6.76 -0.36
N SER A 140 -12.44 -6.33 -0.78
CA SER A 140 -11.24 -6.36 0.08
C SER A 140 -11.45 -5.53 1.34
N ALA A 141 -11.97 -4.31 1.20
CA ALA A 141 -12.26 -3.42 2.30
C ALA A 141 -13.26 -4.03 3.29
N ARG A 142 -14.38 -4.55 2.79
CA ARG A 142 -15.44 -5.14 3.61
C ARG A 142 -15.02 -6.40 4.34
N VAL A 143 -14.24 -7.27 3.69
CA VAL A 143 -13.67 -8.46 4.34
C VAL A 143 -12.72 -8.06 5.46
N GLY A 144 -11.90 -7.02 5.24
CA GLY A 144 -11.02 -6.48 6.27
C GLY A 144 -11.77 -5.82 7.44
N ILE A 145 -12.82 -5.03 7.17
CA ILE A 145 -13.72 -4.47 8.20
C ILE A 145 -14.32 -5.58 9.05
N GLY A 146 -14.75 -6.68 8.42
CA GLY A 146 -15.32 -7.82 9.15
C GLY A 146 -14.34 -8.50 10.11
N GLY A 147 -13.03 -8.29 9.92
CA GLY A 147 -12.01 -8.72 10.87
C GLY A 147 -11.87 -7.83 12.10
N ALA A 148 -12.45 -6.61 12.10
CA ALA A 148 -12.44 -5.66 13.21
C ALA A 148 -11.05 -5.43 13.85
N GLY A 149 -10.00 -5.37 13.02
CA GLY A 149 -8.60 -5.25 13.47
C GLY A 149 -7.94 -6.57 13.91
N GLY A 150 -8.72 -7.61 14.19
CA GLY A 150 -8.27 -8.87 14.76
C GLY A 150 -7.20 -9.61 13.95
N PHE A 151 -7.16 -9.44 12.62
CA PHE A 151 -6.11 -10.05 11.78
C PHE A 151 -4.72 -9.60 12.20
N HIS A 152 -4.52 -8.30 12.43
CA HIS A 152 -3.24 -7.78 12.92
C HIS A 152 -2.92 -8.33 14.32
N ASP A 153 -3.92 -8.34 15.21
CA ASP A 153 -3.78 -8.79 16.60
C ASP A 153 -3.30 -10.24 16.75
N VAL A 154 -3.51 -11.07 15.73
CA VAL A 154 -3.08 -12.47 15.71
C VAL A 154 -1.94 -12.75 14.71
N GLY A 155 -1.35 -11.70 14.13
CA GLY A 155 -0.15 -11.83 13.28
C GLY A 155 -0.41 -12.04 11.79
N PHE A 156 -1.65 -11.88 11.31
CA PHE A 156 -1.97 -11.91 9.88
C PHE A 156 -1.95 -10.51 9.27
N HIS A 157 -1.46 -10.42 8.03
CA HIS A 157 -1.51 -9.20 7.24
C HIS A 157 -2.84 -9.12 6.47
N PRO A 158 -3.77 -8.19 6.77
CA PRO A 158 -5.08 -8.13 6.12
C PRO A 158 -5.02 -7.94 4.62
N THR A 159 -4.04 -7.18 4.11
CA THR A 159 -3.78 -7.04 2.67
C THR A 159 -3.65 -8.38 1.96
N ALA A 160 -2.98 -9.36 2.59
CA ALA A 160 -2.79 -10.68 2.02
C ALA A 160 -4.09 -11.52 2.12
N VAL A 161 -4.77 -11.41 3.27
CA VAL A 161 -5.94 -12.23 3.58
C VAL A 161 -7.19 -11.68 2.89
N ALA A 162 -7.61 -10.47 3.23
CA ALA A 162 -8.80 -9.81 2.69
C ALA A 162 -8.63 -9.45 1.20
N GLY A 163 -7.43 -9.01 0.79
CA GLY A 163 -7.13 -8.70 -0.60
C GLY A 163 -7.33 -9.89 -1.56
N ALA A 164 -7.15 -11.13 -1.08
CA ALA A 164 -7.35 -12.32 -1.91
C ALA A 164 -8.83 -12.52 -2.28
N PHE A 165 -9.76 -12.19 -1.37
CA PHE A 165 -11.19 -12.26 -1.64
C PHE A 165 -11.64 -11.20 -2.66
N GLY A 166 -11.17 -9.97 -2.51
CA GLY A 166 -11.44 -8.93 -3.52
C GLY A 166 -10.85 -9.28 -4.88
N ALA A 167 -9.62 -9.79 -4.92
CA ALA A 167 -9.00 -10.29 -6.15
C ALA A 167 -9.81 -11.42 -6.81
N ALA A 168 -10.39 -12.34 -6.03
CA ALA A 168 -11.24 -13.41 -6.55
C ALA A 168 -12.55 -12.87 -7.16
N VAL A 169 -13.16 -11.87 -6.53
CA VAL A 169 -14.37 -11.21 -7.08
C VAL A 169 -14.03 -10.45 -8.35
N ALA A 170 -12.95 -9.66 -8.36
CA ALA A 170 -12.49 -8.94 -9.55
C ALA A 170 -12.23 -9.90 -10.73
N ALA A 171 -11.43 -10.95 -10.51
CA ALA A 171 -11.11 -11.94 -11.53
C ALA A 171 -12.35 -12.73 -12.00
N GLY A 172 -13.26 -13.06 -11.07
CA GLY A 172 -14.53 -13.71 -11.36
C GLY A 172 -15.45 -12.85 -12.22
N ARG A 173 -15.58 -11.56 -11.89
CA ARG A 173 -16.38 -10.60 -12.65
C ARG A 173 -15.88 -10.45 -14.09
N VAL A 174 -14.57 -10.32 -14.26
CA VAL A 174 -13.95 -10.23 -15.60
C VAL A 174 -14.10 -11.53 -16.38
N SER A 175 -14.06 -12.67 -15.69
CA SER A 175 -14.25 -13.98 -16.32
C SER A 175 -15.70 -14.29 -16.71
N GLY A 176 -16.65 -13.40 -16.44
CA GLY A 176 -18.06 -13.57 -16.76
C GLY A 176 -18.75 -14.62 -15.89
N LEU A 177 -18.26 -14.84 -14.66
CA LEU A 177 -18.91 -15.75 -13.71
C LEU A 177 -20.27 -15.19 -13.27
N ASP A 178 -21.26 -16.06 -13.15
CA ASP A 178 -22.54 -15.75 -12.53
C ASP A 178 -22.40 -15.65 -10.99
N ALA A 179 -23.50 -15.29 -10.31
CA ALA A 179 -23.50 -15.12 -8.85
C ALA A 179 -23.00 -16.38 -8.12
N ALA A 180 -23.39 -17.56 -8.59
CA ALA A 180 -22.94 -18.84 -8.04
C ALA A 180 -21.44 -19.07 -8.28
N GLY A 181 -20.92 -18.72 -9.46
CA GLY A 181 -19.50 -18.79 -9.80
C GLY A 181 -18.65 -17.86 -8.94
N ILE A 182 -19.07 -16.61 -8.75
CA ILE A 182 -18.36 -15.66 -7.88
C ILE A 182 -18.40 -16.11 -6.41
N THR A 183 -19.52 -16.68 -5.97
CA THR A 183 -19.63 -17.31 -4.63
C THR A 183 -18.64 -18.47 -4.48
N ARG A 184 -18.54 -19.36 -5.48
CA ARG A 184 -17.56 -20.46 -5.47
C ARG A 184 -16.13 -19.96 -5.46
N ALA A 185 -15.82 -18.91 -6.22
CA ALA A 185 -14.47 -18.33 -6.26
C ALA A 185 -14.05 -17.80 -4.87
N GLN A 186 -14.94 -17.09 -4.17
CA GLN A 186 -14.70 -16.68 -2.78
C GLN A 186 -14.51 -17.89 -1.86
N GLY A 187 -15.32 -18.95 -2.04
CA GLY A 187 -15.16 -20.19 -1.29
C GLY A 187 -13.78 -20.85 -1.47
N VAL A 188 -13.29 -20.90 -2.71
CA VAL A 188 -11.98 -21.49 -3.03
C VAL A 188 -10.84 -20.63 -2.48
N VAL A 189 -10.92 -19.30 -2.62
CA VAL A 189 -9.81 -18.42 -2.23
C VAL A 189 -9.61 -18.36 -0.71
N GLY A 190 -10.63 -18.68 0.09
CA GLY A 190 -10.48 -18.79 1.55
C GLY A 190 -9.48 -19.84 2.02
N SER A 191 -9.15 -20.84 1.19
CA SER A 191 -8.06 -21.79 1.45
C SER A 191 -6.70 -21.36 0.89
N MET A 192 -6.63 -20.18 0.27
CA MET A 192 -5.41 -19.61 -0.33
C MET A 192 -5.02 -18.26 0.28
N SER A 193 -5.91 -17.64 1.07
CA SER A 193 -5.70 -16.37 1.74
C SER A 193 -4.73 -16.51 2.92
N ALA A 194 -3.50 -16.01 2.78
CA ALA A 194 -2.45 -16.12 3.79
C ALA A 194 -1.46 -14.95 3.71
N GLY A 195 -0.83 -14.62 4.84
CA GLY A 195 0.27 -13.65 4.93
C GLY A 195 0.59 -13.30 6.37
N LEU A 196 1.84 -13.52 6.79
CA LEU A 196 2.27 -13.36 8.18
C LEU A 196 2.97 -12.02 8.39
N LEU A 197 2.74 -11.39 9.54
CA LEU A 197 3.39 -10.13 9.93
C LEU A 197 4.83 -10.30 10.43
N GLU A 198 5.39 -11.51 10.42
CA GLU A 198 6.74 -11.79 10.94
C GLU A 198 7.84 -10.95 10.25
N PHE A 199 7.60 -10.45 9.04
CA PHE A 199 8.50 -9.48 8.39
C PHE A 199 8.75 -8.21 9.22
N LEU A 200 7.90 -7.90 10.22
CA LEU A 200 8.10 -6.79 11.14
C LEU A 200 9.28 -7.03 12.09
N ALA A 201 9.71 -8.28 12.29
CA ALA A 201 10.81 -8.61 13.18
C ALA A 201 12.18 -8.19 12.64
N ASP A 202 12.35 -8.17 11.31
CA ASP A 202 13.65 -7.93 10.66
C ASP A 202 13.60 -7.01 9.43
N GLY A 203 12.42 -6.54 9.01
CA GLY A 203 12.26 -5.69 7.84
C GLY A 203 12.27 -6.45 6.50
N SER A 204 12.09 -7.77 6.52
CA SER A 204 12.07 -8.62 5.34
C SER A 204 11.15 -8.12 4.22
N TRP A 205 11.56 -8.34 2.97
CA TRP A 205 10.79 -7.92 1.80
C TRP A 205 9.46 -8.65 1.60
N THR A 206 9.19 -9.69 2.38
CA THR A 206 7.98 -10.51 2.33
C THR A 206 6.68 -9.70 2.37
N LYS A 207 6.63 -8.56 3.09
CA LYS A 207 5.47 -7.65 3.07
C LYS A 207 5.03 -7.30 1.64
N ARG A 208 5.99 -7.03 0.75
CA ARG A 208 5.79 -6.59 -0.65
C ARG A 208 5.13 -7.69 -1.48
N LEU A 209 5.40 -8.95 -1.16
CA LEU A 209 4.84 -10.11 -1.87
C LEU A 209 3.34 -10.30 -1.60
N HIS A 210 2.88 -9.95 -0.40
CA HIS A 210 1.54 -10.25 0.08
C HIS A 210 0.39 -9.85 -0.87
N PRO A 211 0.29 -8.59 -1.35
CA PRO A 211 -0.78 -8.22 -2.27
C PRO A 211 -0.68 -8.91 -3.64
N GLY A 212 0.54 -9.12 -4.15
CA GLY A 212 0.76 -9.88 -5.38
C GLY A 212 0.34 -11.34 -5.25
N TRP A 213 0.64 -11.97 -4.12
CA TRP A 213 0.19 -13.33 -3.83
C TRP A 213 -1.33 -13.41 -3.71
N ALA A 214 -1.95 -12.44 -3.02
CA ALA A 214 -3.41 -12.32 -2.95
C ALA A 214 -4.06 -12.20 -4.34
N ALA A 215 -3.48 -11.38 -5.23
CA ALA A 215 -3.94 -11.26 -6.61
C ALA A 215 -3.88 -12.60 -7.36
N MET A 216 -2.78 -13.33 -7.22
CA MET A 216 -2.58 -14.65 -7.83
C MET A 216 -3.56 -15.71 -7.29
N SER A 217 -3.80 -15.71 -5.97
CA SER A 217 -4.80 -16.56 -5.32
C SER A 217 -6.20 -16.29 -5.87
N GLY A 218 -6.58 -15.03 -6.02
CA GLY A 218 -7.87 -14.63 -6.60
C GLY A 218 -8.06 -15.11 -8.04
N LEU A 219 -7.05 -14.89 -8.90
CA LEU A 219 -7.04 -15.40 -10.28
C LEU A 219 -7.17 -16.93 -10.34
N THR A 220 -6.46 -17.62 -9.46
CA THR A 220 -6.49 -19.08 -9.36
C THR A 220 -7.88 -19.57 -8.95
N ALA A 221 -8.47 -18.95 -7.93
CA ALA A 221 -9.80 -19.31 -7.43
C ALA A 221 -10.91 -19.06 -8.46
N ALA A 222 -10.86 -17.94 -9.18
CA ALA A 222 -11.78 -17.67 -10.29
C ALA A 222 -11.64 -18.69 -11.42
N GLY A 223 -10.41 -19.15 -11.71
CA GLY A 223 -10.15 -20.24 -12.66
C GLY A 223 -10.79 -21.56 -12.24
N PHE A 224 -10.64 -21.96 -10.97
CA PHE A 224 -11.31 -23.14 -10.41
C PHE A 224 -12.84 -23.02 -10.52
N ALA A 225 -13.40 -21.88 -10.11
CA ALA A 225 -14.84 -21.65 -10.18
C ALA A 225 -15.39 -21.68 -11.61
N SER A 226 -14.62 -21.16 -12.58
CA SER A 226 -14.93 -21.22 -14.02
C SER A 226 -14.98 -22.65 -14.55
N ALA A 227 -14.12 -23.52 -14.01
CA ALA A 227 -14.08 -24.95 -14.36
C ALA A 227 -15.15 -25.79 -13.65
N GLY A 228 -16.03 -25.16 -12.84
CA GLY A 228 -17.08 -25.86 -12.09
C GLY A 228 -16.60 -26.48 -10.77
N TRP A 229 -15.39 -26.16 -10.30
CA TRP A 229 -14.92 -26.58 -8.98
C TRP A 229 -15.82 -26.00 -7.88
N SER A 230 -16.16 -26.81 -6.88
CA SER A 230 -17.01 -26.39 -5.76
C SER A 230 -16.20 -25.64 -4.70
N GLY A 231 -16.81 -24.61 -4.10
CA GLY A 231 -16.25 -23.87 -2.98
C GLY A 231 -17.29 -23.70 -1.88
N PRO A 232 -16.90 -23.67 -0.59
CA PRO A 232 -17.84 -23.49 0.52
C PRO A 232 -18.51 -22.10 0.44
N PRO A 233 -19.85 -22.01 0.34
CA PRO A 233 -20.54 -20.73 0.19
C PRO A 233 -20.58 -19.90 1.48
N ALA A 234 -20.38 -20.52 2.65
CA ALA A 234 -20.29 -19.87 3.96
C ALA A 234 -18.82 -19.68 4.38
N VAL A 235 -17.95 -19.29 3.44
CA VAL A 235 -16.49 -19.17 3.67
C VAL A 235 -16.13 -18.12 4.72
N TYR A 236 -17.00 -17.14 4.98
CA TYR A 236 -16.74 -16.09 5.96
C TYR A 236 -17.25 -16.48 7.35
N GLU A 237 -18.53 -16.85 7.43
CA GLU A 237 -19.32 -17.04 8.65
C GLU A 237 -19.47 -18.50 9.10
N GLY A 238 -19.10 -19.46 8.25
CA GLY A 238 -19.25 -20.88 8.54
C GLY A 238 -18.43 -21.34 9.73
N ARG A 239 -18.71 -22.55 10.26
CA ARG A 239 -18.00 -23.14 11.41
C ARG A 239 -16.47 -23.12 11.27
N PHE A 240 -15.97 -23.37 10.06
CA PHE A 240 -14.55 -23.31 9.70
C PHE A 240 -14.27 -22.17 8.71
N GLY A 241 -15.10 -21.12 8.75
CA GLY A 241 -14.94 -19.92 7.92
C GLY A 241 -13.78 -19.05 8.37
N LEU A 242 -13.45 -18.06 7.55
CA LEU A 242 -12.34 -17.15 7.70
C LEU A 242 -12.23 -16.58 9.12
N TYR A 243 -13.31 -15.96 9.61
CA TYR A 243 -13.30 -15.28 10.89
C TYR A 243 -13.20 -16.26 12.06
N ASN A 244 -13.94 -17.37 12.01
CA ASN A 244 -13.91 -18.39 13.08
C ASN A 244 -12.57 -19.13 13.18
N THR A 245 -11.82 -19.24 12.07
CA THR A 245 -10.54 -19.96 12.03
C THR A 245 -9.35 -19.06 12.32
N HIS A 246 -9.31 -17.87 11.71
CA HIS A 246 -8.16 -16.97 11.83
C HIS A 246 -8.27 -16.09 13.06
N LEU A 247 -9.49 -15.76 13.52
CA LEU A 247 -9.74 -14.78 14.58
C LEU A 247 -10.46 -15.39 15.78
N ALA A 248 -10.24 -16.68 16.05
CA ALA A 248 -10.87 -17.38 17.16
C ALA A 248 -10.64 -16.64 18.49
N GLY A 249 -11.74 -16.29 19.18
CA GLY A 249 -11.69 -15.56 20.45
C GLY A 249 -11.47 -14.04 20.32
N ARG A 250 -11.54 -13.47 19.11
CA ARG A 250 -11.52 -12.02 18.86
C ARG A 250 -12.92 -11.50 18.51
N GLU A 251 -13.13 -10.19 18.71
CA GLU A 251 -14.30 -9.51 18.14
C GLU A 251 -14.20 -9.56 16.61
N THR A 252 -15.31 -9.87 15.95
CA THR A 252 -15.41 -9.87 14.49
C THR A 252 -16.76 -9.30 14.09
N ARG A 253 -16.87 -8.80 12.84
CA ARG A 253 -18.09 -8.23 12.26
C ARG A 253 -18.38 -8.84 10.88
N PRO A 254 -18.59 -10.16 10.76
CA PRO A 254 -18.70 -10.83 9.46
C PRO A 254 -19.76 -10.22 8.54
N GLU A 255 -20.84 -9.68 9.11
CA GLU A 255 -21.92 -9.01 8.39
C GLU A 255 -21.45 -7.84 7.51
N ALA A 256 -20.32 -7.19 7.84
CA ALA A 256 -19.74 -6.12 7.04
C ALA A 256 -19.42 -6.54 5.60
N VAL A 257 -19.13 -7.84 5.38
CA VAL A 257 -18.89 -8.41 4.05
C VAL A 257 -20.05 -8.13 3.08
N GLY A 258 -21.29 -8.19 3.57
CA GLY A 258 -22.49 -8.04 2.74
C GLY A 258 -23.32 -6.79 3.01
N ALA A 259 -22.97 -5.97 4.00
CA ALA A 259 -23.75 -4.79 4.40
C ALA A 259 -23.81 -3.74 3.28
N GLU A 260 -24.97 -3.17 2.98
CA GLU A 260 -25.09 -1.96 2.12
C GLU A 260 -24.34 -2.02 0.76
N LEU A 261 -24.20 -3.20 0.16
CA LEU A 261 -23.51 -3.39 -1.11
C LEU A 261 -24.22 -2.61 -2.23
N GLY A 262 -23.48 -1.71 -2.90
CA GLY A 262 -24.00 -0.84 -3.95
C GLY A 262 -24.68 0.44 -3.45
N GLU A 263 -24.87 0.57 -2.14
CA GLU A 263 -25.44 1.76 -1.51
C GLU A 263 -24.33 2.61 -0.87
N THR A 264 -23.47 1.96 -0.08
CA THR A 264 -22.26 2.56 0.51
C THR A 264 -21.04 2.02 -0.22
N TRP A 265 -20.10 2.89 -0.59
CA TRP A 265 -18.88 2.54 -1.32
C TRP A 265 -17.65 2.74 -0.45
N GLU A 266 -17.10 1.65 0.10
CA GLU A 266 -15.90 1.65 0.94
C GLU A 266 -14.66 2.16 0.19
N LEU A 267 -14.65 2.08 -1.15
CA LEU A 267 -13.60 2.67 -1.99
C LEU A 267 -13.32 4.15 -1.63
N MET A 268 -14.33 4.92 -1.23
CA MET A 268 -14.17 6.34 -0.88
C MET A 268 -13.39 6.56 0.41
N ARG A 269 -13.23 5.52 1.23
CA ARG A 269 -12.45 5.53 2.49
C ARG A 269 -11.03 4.98 2.32
N THR A 270 -10.60 4.78 1.07
CA THR A 270 -9.22 4.45 0.72
C THR A 270 -8.39 5.73 0.63
N ALA A 271 -7.44 5.88 1.54
CA ALA A 271 -6.57 7.04 1.62
C ALA A 271 -5.22 6.78 0.96
N VAL A 272 -4.71 7.79 0.27
CA VAL A 272 -3.41 7.77 -0.40
C VAL A 272 -2.39 8.49 0.47
N LYS A 273 -1.22 7.89 0.66
CA LYS A 273 -0.10 8.54 1.35
C LYS A 273 0.38 9.76 0.54
N PRO A 274 0.49 10.97 1.14
CA PRO A 274 1.09 12.13 0.47
C PRO A 274 2.60 12.01 0.34
N TYR A 275 3.25 11.39 1.31
CA TYR A 275 4.70 11.31 1.42
C TYR A 275 5.17 9.85 1.55
N PRO A 276 6.31 9.47 0.93
CA PRO A 276 6.84 8.12 1.00
C PRO A 276 7.52 7.84 2.34
N ILE A 277 6.90 8.22 3.47
CA ILE A 277 7.45 8.14 4.83
C ILE A 277 6.37 7.65 5.81
N CYS A 278 6.78 7.36 7.04
CA CYS A 278 5.88 6.97 8.13
C CYS A 278 4.76 8.01 8.36
N HIS A 279 3.51 7.54 8.51
CA HIS A 279 2.32 8.38 8.76
C HIS A 279 2.48 9.33 9.95
N PHE A 280 3.24 8.92 10.98
CA PHE A 280 3.49 9.74 12.17
C PHE A 280 4.23 11.04 11.89
N ILE A 281 4.84 11.20 10.71
CA ILE A 281 5.66 12.36 10.35
C ILE A 281 4.92 13.29 9.38
N HIS A 282 3.81 12.84 8.75
CA HIS A 282 3.15 13.57 7.66
C HIS A 282 2.71 14.99 8.06
N ALA A 283 2.12 15.14 9.25
CA ALA A 283 1.72 16.44 9.80
C ALA A 283 2.90 17.40 10.00
N PHE A 284 4.07 16.88 10.37
CA PHE A 284 5.29 17.68 10.53
C PHE A 284 5.87 18.11 9.18
N ALA A 285 5.80 17.25 8.16
CA ALA A 285 6.19 17.60 6.80
C ALA A 285 5.31 18.73 6.24
N ASP A 286 3.98 18.60 6.38
CA ASP A 286 3.03 19.65 5.98
C ASP A 286 3.31 20.98 6.71
N ALA A 287 3.46 20.93 8.04
CA ALA A 287 3.78 22.12 8.83
C ALA A 287 5.10 22.78 8.40
N ALA A 288 6.14 21.99 8.15
CA ALA A 288 7.42 22.48 7.67
C ALA A 288 7.31 23.15 6.30
N LEU A 289 6.55 22.58 5.36
CA LEU A 289 6.35 23.15 4.03
C LEU A 289 5.60 24.48 4.08
N LEU A 290 4.56 24.59 4.91
CA LEU A 290 3.80 25.83 5.10
C LEU A 290 4.67 26.93 5.72
N LEU A 291 5.37 26.60 6.82
CA LEU A 291 6.22 27.56 7.53
C LEU A 291 7.40 28.04 6.70
N ARG A 292 7.89 27.23 5.75
CA ARG A 292 9.00 27.57 4.88
C ARG A 292 8.76 28.89 4.12
N GLU A 293 7.53 29.13 3.67
CA GLU A 293 7.18 30.33 2.90
C GLU A 293 7.32 31.63 3.71
N GLU A 294 7.27 31.54 5.04
CA GLU A 294 7.30 32.68 5.96
C GLU A 294 8.71 33.04 6.48
N ILE A 295 9.71 32.16 6.23
CA ILE A 295 11.08 32.35 6.72
C ILE A 295 11.74 33.58 6.08
N GLY A 296 11.64 33.73 4.75
CA GLY A 296 12.37 34.76 4.01
C GLY A 296 13.88 34.54 4.01
N ASP A 297 14.68 35.61 4.01
CA ASP A 297 16.15 35.57 3.89
C ASP A 297 16.89 35.36 5.23
N THR A 298 16.19 34.98 6.29
CA THR A 298 16.78 34.78 7.62
C THR A 298 17.21 33.32 7.84
N THR A 299 18.02 33.09 8.87
CA THR A 299 18.51 31.74 9.20
C THR A 299 17.74 31.13 10.38
N ILE A 300 17.49 29.82 10.32
CA ILE A 300 16.87 29.07 11.40
C ILE A 300 17.88 28.85 12.53
N ARG A 301 17.49 29.18 13.76
CA ARG A 301 18.25 28.90 14.99
C ARG A 301 17.90 27.54 15.59
N GLU A 302 16.62 27.28 15.80
CA GLU A 302 16.11 26.05 16.42
C GLU A 302 14.74 25.70 15.84
N ILE A 303 14.46 24.39 15.76
CA ILE A 303 13.16 23.86 15.35
C ILE A 303 12.64 22.99 16.49
N ARG A 304 11.50 23.33 17.09
CA ARG A 304 10.84 22.50 18.11
C ARG A 304 9.69 21.73 17.47
N CYS A 305 9.67 20.43 17.64
CA CYS A 305 8.62 19.54 17.17
C CYS A 305 7.95 18.87 18.37
N ALA A 306 6.69 19.18 18.64
CA ALA A 306 5.93 18.50 19.68
C ALA A 306 5.18 17.30 19.06
N ILE A 307 5.39 16.10 19.63
CA ILE A 307 4.79 14.84 19.16
C ILE A 307 4.30 13.99 20.34
N HIS A 308 3.27 13.18 20.15
CA HIS A 308 2.87 12.21 21.17
C HIS A 308 4.00 11.20 21.45
N PRO A 309 4.20 10.75 22.71
CA PRO A 309 5.31 9.87 23.07
C PRO A 309 5.33 8.52 22.30
N VAL A 310 4.16 7.93 22.02
CA VAL A 310 4.06 6.65 21.32
C VAL A 310 4.62 6.72 19.89
N PRO A 311 4.12 7.58 18.99
CA PRO A 311 4.73 7.77 17.68
C PRO A 311 6.15 8.36 17.78
N GLY A 312 6.43 9.21 18.78
CA GLY A 312 7.77 9.75 19.04
C GLY A 312 8.85 8.67 19.19
N LYS A 313 8.57 7.59 19.92
CA LYS A 313 9.49 6.44 20.03
C LYS A 313 9.80 5.75 18.71
N VAL A 314 8.92 5.85 17.72
CA VAL A 314 9.10 5.21 16.42
C VAL A 314 9.93 6.10 15.49
N VAL A 315 9.72 7.42 15.54
CA VAL A 315 10.27 8.36 14.54
C VAL A 315 11.38 9.28 15.05
N CYS A 316 11.66 9.23 16.35
CA CYS A 316 12.70 10.02 17.02
C CYS A 316 13.72 9.15 17.78
N GLU A 317 13.50 7.84 17.89
CA GLU A 317 14.43 6.92 18.56
C GLU A 317 14.88 5.77 17.63
N PRO A 318 16.16 5.33 17.72
CA PRO A 318 17.22 5.94 18.51
C PRO A 318 17.76 7.23 17.86
N PRO A 319 18.10 8.30 18.62
CA PRO A 319 18.42 9.62 18.07
C PRO A 319 19.52 9.62 17.01
N GLU A 320 20.56 8.80 17.18
CA GLU A 320 21.68 8.70 16.24
C GLU A 320 21.25 8.28 14.83
N ALA A 321 20.26 7.38 14.72
CA ALA A 321 19.73 6.93 13.44
C ALA A 321 18.70 7.89 12.86
N LYS A 322 18.01 8.67 13.71
CA LYS A 322 16.98 9.61 13.25
C LYS A 322 17.59 10.94 12.81
N TRP A 323 18.54 11.51 13.54
CA TRP A 323 19.12 12.81 13.19
C TRP A 323 20.10 12.77 12.01
N ALA A 324 20.60 11.58 11.67
CA ALA A 324 21.44 11.35 10.50
C ALA A 324 21.12 9.96 9.90
N PRO A 325 20.00 9.82 9.17
CA PRO A 325 19.60 8.54 8.61
C PRO A 325 20.67 8.01 7.65
N ARG A 326 20.95 6.71 7.73
CA ARG A 326 22.06 6.06 6.99
C ARG A 326 21.64 5.61 5.61
N ASP A 327 20.35 5.34 5.44
CA ASP A 327 19.76 4.83 4.22
C ASP A 327 18.30 5.32 4.09
N GLU A 328 17.71 4.99 2.95
CA GLU A 328 16.33 5.31 2.60
C GLU A 328 15.33 4.83 3.67
N TYR A 329 15.55 3.65 4.24
CA TYR A 329 14.63 3.08 5.23
C TYR A 329 14.68 3.87 6.55
N ASP A 330 15.87 4.19 7.06
CA ASP A 330 16.03 5.03 8.25
C ASP A 330 15.34 6.40 8.05
N ALA A 331 15.51 7.01 6.88
CA ALA A 331 14.95 8.33 6.55
C ALA A 331 13.42 8.35 6.56
N LYS A 332 12.77 7.27 6.10
CA LYS A 332 11.30 7.12 6.15
C LYS A 332 10.72 7.19 7.56
N PHE A 333 11.54 6.91 8.57
CA PHE A 333 11.15 6.94 9.97
C PHE A 333 11.93 7.99 10.76
N SER A 334 12.36 9.07 10.12
CA SER A 334 13.08 10.16 10.79
C SER A 334 12.29 11.47 10.73
N LEU A 335 11.71 11.87 11.85
CA LEU A 335 11.09 13.19 11.99
C LEU A 335 12.07 14.35 11.71
N PRO A 336 13.27 14.41 12.32
CA PRO A 336 14.16 15.55 12.15
C PRO A 336 14.69 15.68 10.71
N TYR A 337 14.98 14.57 10.03
CA TYR A 337 15.41 14.58 8.64
C TYR A 337 14.30 15.11 7.73
N VAL A 338 13.07 14.62 7.92
CA VAL A 338 11.92 15.02 7.09
C VAL A 338 11.63 16.51 7.24
N VAL A 339 11.57 17.03 8.47
CA VAL A 339 11.30 18.45 8.73
C VAL A 339 12.40 19.32 8.11
N ALA A 340 13.68 18.96 8.32
CA ALA A 340 14.80 19.70 7.76
C ALA A 340 14.80 19.67 6.22
N THR A 341 14.48 18.53 5.61
CA THR A 341 14.40 18.36 4.17
C THR A 341 13.27 19.19 3.58
N ALA A 342 12.08 19.15 4.18
CA ALA A 342 10.92 19.94 3.76
C ALA A 342 11.23 21.45 3.80
N LEU A 343 11.89 21.93 4.85
CA LEU A 343 12.30 23.33 4.98
C LEU A 343 13.38 23.73 3.94
N THR A 344 14.35 22.85 3.70
CA THR A 344 15.47 23.14 2.79
C THR A 344 15.03 23.11 1.33
N ARG A 345 14.30 22.04 0.95
CA ARG A 345 13.98 21.73 -0.45
C ARG A 345 12.57 22.16 -0.87
N GLY A 346 11.69 22.51 0.07
CA GLY A 346 10.32 22.91 -0.22
C GLY A 346 9.44 21.78 -0.76
N ARG A 347 9.85 20.52 -0.56
CA ARG A 347 9.12 19.30 -0.93
C ARG A 347 9.65 18.10 -0.15
N PHE A 348 8.91 17.00 -0.18
CA PHE A 348 9.41 15.69 0.24
C PHE A 348 8.85 14.60 -0.66
N THR A 349 9.67 14.04 -1.55
CA THR A 349 9.29 13.02 -2.53
C THR A 349 10.22 11.81 -2.44
N LEU A 350 10.13 10.86 -3.38
CA LEU A 350 11.10 9.76 -3.47
C LEU A 350 12.52 10.27 -3.74
N ALA A 351 12.70 11.43 -4.39
CA ALA A 351 14.03 11.99 -4.68
C ALA A 351 14.77 12.36 -3.38
N GLU A 352 14.04 12.77 -2.36
CA GLU A 352 14.56 13.11 -1.04
C GLU A 352 14.93 11.88 -0.19
N LEU A 353 14.82 10.68 -0.74
CA LEU A 353 15.25 9.43 -0.12
C LEU A 353 16.47 8.79 -0.83
N GLU A 354 17.00 9.46 -1.87
CA GLU A 354 18.19 9.00 -2.60
C GLU A 354 19.50 9.31 -1.85
N ASP A 355 20.55 8.55 -2.15
CA ASP A 355 21.85 8.65 -1.48
C ASP A 355 22.44 10.08 -1.48
N ASP A 356 22.25 10.83 -2.57
CA ASP A 356 22.72 12.22 -2.68
C ASP A 356 21.92 13.18 -1.80
N ALA A 357 20.61 12.97 -1.68
CA ALA A 357 19.73 13.72 -0.79
C ALA A 357 19.97 13.38 0.69
N LEU A 358 20.26 12.12 1.00
CA LEU A 358 20.63 11.67 2.35
C LEU A 358 21.99 12.24 2.78
N ALA A 359 22.91 12.43 1.84
CA ALA A 359 24.23 13.00 2.09
C ALA A 359 24.26 14.55 2.14
N ASP A 360 23.12 15.22 1.88
CA ASP A 360 23.04 16.67 1.82
C ASP A 360 23.35 17.32 3.18
N ARG A 361 24.53 17.96 3.26
CA ARG A 361 25.02 18.61 4.48
C ARG A 361 24.09 19.71 4.99
N ALA A 362 23.43 20.45 4.10
CA ALA A 362 22.53 21.51 4.53
C ALA A 362 21.31 20.95 5.27
N VAL A 363 20.76 19.85 4.75
CA VAL A 363 19.66 19.11 5.39
C VAL A 363 20.12 18.51 6.72
N LEU A 364 21.25 17.80 6.74
CA LEU A 364 21.76 17.15 7.94
C LEU A 364 22.10 18.15 9.05
N ASP A 365 22.73 19.28 8.71
CA ASP A 365 23.07 20.33 9.67
C ASP A 365 21.80 21.02 10.21
N LEU A 366 20.75 21.17 9.38
CA LEU A 366 19.45 21.69 9.83
C LEU A 366 18.71 20.68 10.71
N ALA A 367 18.78 19.37 10.41
CA ALA A 367 18.20 18.32 11.24
C ALA A 367 18.78 18.35 12.67
N GLN A 368 20.07 18.67 12.83
CA GLN A 368 20.70 18.86 14.16
C GLN A 368 20.10 19.99 15.00
N LYS A 369 19.35 20.91 14.39
CA LYS A 369 18.64 21.99 15.09
C LYS A 369 17.24 21.58 15.55
N VAL A 370 16.77 20.39 15.19
CA VAL A 370 15.48 19.86 15.63
C VAL A 370 15.58 19.41 17.09
N ARG A 371 14.60 19.81 17.90
CA ARG A 371 14.36 19.39 19.27
C ARG A 371 12.96 18.83 19.36
N VAL A 372 12.81 17.68 20.00
CA VAL A 372 11.52 17.00 20.13
C VAL A 372 11.05 17.07 21.57
N SER A 373 9.75 17.29 21.77
CA SER A 373 9.10 17.26 23.08
C SER A 373 7.75 16.55 23.00
N ASP A 374 7.23 16.15 24.16
CA ASP A 374 5.89 15.56 24.24
C ASP A 374 4.81 16.59 23.89
N ASP A 375 3.81 16.17 23.12
CA ASP A 375 2.64 16.97 22.74
C ASP A 375 1.42 16.60 23.60
N PRO A 376 1.01 17.44 24.57
CA PRO A 376 -0.18 17.19 25.38
C PRO A 376 -1.49 17.37 24.57
N ASP A 377 -1.44 18.07 23.45
CA ASP A 377 -2.62 18.36 22.60
C ASP A 377 -2.70 17.39 21.40
N SER A 378 -1.98 16.27 21.45
CA SER A 378 -1.94 15.35 20.33
C SER A 378 -3.28 14.68 20.06
N GLY A 379 -3.61 14.52 18.77
CA GLY A 379 -4.78 13.76 18.32
C GLY A 379 -4.63 12.23 18.41
N PHE A 380 -3.46 11.71 18.82
CA PHE A 380 -3.21 10.28 18.84
C PHE A 380 -4.12 9.55 19.87
N PRO A 381 -4.67 8.36 19.55
CA PRO A 381 -4.52 7.60 18.32
C PRO A 381 -5.54 7.93 17.21
N ALA A 382 -6.47 8.86 17.44
CA ALA A 382 -7.53 9.18 16.48
C ALA A 382 -7.00 9.84 15.20
N ALA A 383 -5.93 10.64 15.31
CA ALA A 383 -5.22 11.21 14.17
C ALA A 383 -3.72 11.38 14.50
N TYR A 384 -2.88 11.49 13.48
CA TYR A 384 -1.46 11.80 13.68
C TYR A 384 -1.24 13.30 13.54
N SER A 385 -1.19 13.98 14.67
CA SER A 385 -0.95 15.42 14.74
C SER A 385 0.55 15.75 14.74
N GLY A 386 0.88 16.97 14.35
CA GLY A 386 2.24 17.49 14.44
C GLY A 386 2.25 19.01 14.63
N ALA A 387 3.04 19.46 15.60
CA ALA A 387 3.24 20.89 15.87
C ALA A 387 4.72 21.24 15.68
N VAL A 388 4.97 22.27 14.87
CA VAL A 388 6.31 22.78 14.55
C VAL A 388 6.39 24.24 14.96
N GLU A 389 7.43 24.58 15.70
CA GLU A 389 7.84 25.94 16.03
C GLU A 389 9.26 26.19 15.53
N ILE A 390 9.49 27.31 14.84
CA ILE A 390 10.78 27.67 14.27
C ILE A 390 11.22 29.01 14.84
N GLU A 391 12.35 29.04 15.55
CA GLU A 391 13.00 30.26 15.99
C GLU A 391 14.00 30.74 14.93
N LEU A 392 13.88 31.99 14.50
CA LEU A 392 14.73 32.61 13.48
C LEU A 392 15.80 33.51 14.11
N ALA A 393 16.89 33.74 13.40
CA ALA A 393 18.00 34.57 13.86
C ALA A 393 17.63 36.05 14.06
N ASP A 394 16.55 36.51 13.40
CA ASP A 394 15.99 37.86 13.55
C ASP A 394 15.04 38.00 14.76
N GLY A 395 14.85 36.91 15.53
CA GLY A 395 14.00 36.85 16.72
C GLY A 395 12.53 36.52 16.45
N ARG A 396 12.10 36.37 15.19
CA ARG A 396 10.75 35.87 14.89
C ARG A 396 10.62 34.40 15.30
N VAL A 397 9.40 34.03 15.71
CA VAL A 397 9.03 32.65 16.01
C VAL A 397 7.80 32.29 15.19
N LEU A 398 7.97 31.36 14.26
CA LEU A 398 6.90 30.87 13.40
C LEU A 398 6.32 29.58 14.00
N ARG A 399 5.01 29.38 13.90
CA ARG A 399 4.31 28.23 14.52
C ARG A 399 3.22 27.72 13.60
N HIS A 400 3.16 26.41 13.42
CA HIS A 400 2.05 25.75 12.75
C HIS A 400 1.73 24.41 13.43
N ARG A 401 0.44 24.07 13.48
CA ARG A 401 -0.04 22.79 14.01
C ARG A 401 -1.01 22.19 13.01
N GLU A 402 -0.73 20.94 12.66
CA GLU A 402 -1.66 20.09 11.95
C GLU A 402 -2.27 19.10 12.94
N GLN A 403 -3.59 19.19 13.16
CA GLN A 403 -4.28 18.28 14.08
C GLN A 403 -4.56 16.92 13.44
N VAL A 404 -4.76 16.92 12.12
CA VAL A 404 -5.06 15.74 11.31
C VAL A 404 -4.13 15.73 10.11
N ASN A 405 -3.29 14.71 9.99
CA ASN A 405 -2.35 14.57 8.87
C ASN A 405 -3.09 14.43 7.53
N ARG A 406 -2.51 14.95 6.45
CA ARG A 406 -2.96 14.62 5.09
C ARG A 406 -2.83 13.12 4.83
N GLY A 407 -3.80 12.56 4.11
CA GLY A 407 -3.93 11.11 3.93
C GLY A 407 -4.67 10.40 5.09
N HIS A 408 -5.23 11.15 6.04
CA HIS A 408 -6.21 10.63 7.00
C HIS A 408 -7.61 10.51 6.38
N GLU A 409 -8.51 9.71 6.96
CA GLU A 409 -9.89 9.59 6.44
C GLU A 409 -10.65 10.93 6.42
N ASP A 410 -10.43 11.79 7.44
CA ASP A 410 -11.02 13.14 7.52
C ASP A 410 -10.27 14.21 6.71
N ARG A 411 -9.07 13.89 6.21
CA ARG A 411 -8.26 14.79 5.39
C ARG A 411 -7.57 14.02 4.25
N PRO A 412 -8.35 13.39 3.35
CA PRO A 412 -7.80 12.60 2.27
C PRO A 412 -7.16 13.51 1.23
N LEU A 413 -6.25 12.97 0.43
CA LEU A 413 -5.77 13.67 -0.76
C LEU A 413 -6.93 13.85 -1.73
N THR A 414 -6.97 15.03 -2.35
CA THR A 414 -7.81 15.32 -3.50
C THR A 414 -7.32 14.53 -4.72
N ASN A 415 -8.20 14.36 -5.70
CA ASN A 415 -7.86 13.70 -6.96
C ASN A 415 -6.73 14.43 -7.71
N ASP A 416 -6.69 15.77 -7.66
CA ASP A 416 -5.61 16.58 -8.25
C ASP A 416 -4.25 16.35 -7.57
N GLU A 417 -4.24 16.21 -6.23
CA GLU A 417 -3.02 15.86 -5.49
C GLU A 417 -2.53 14.45 -5.81
N ILE A 418 -3.44 13.49 -6.01
CA ILE A 418 -3.07 12.13 -6.45
C ILE A 418 -2.49 12.18 -7.88
N ALA A 419 -3.09 12.95 -8.78
CA ALA A 419 -2.55 13.14 -10.13
C ALA A 419 -1.17 13.83 -10.10
N ALA A 420 -0.94 14.77 -9.18
CA ALA A 420 0.38 15.37 -8.97
C ALA A 420 1.39 14.34 -8.45
N LYS A 421 1.03 13.56 -7.42
CA LYS A 421 1.86 12.45 -6.91
C LYS A 421 2.22 11.46 -8.01
N PHE A 422 1.27 11.10 -8.88
CA PHE A 422 1.52 10.24 -10.02
C PHE A 422 2.60 10.82 -10.95
N ARG A 423 2.43 12.09 -11.37
CA ARG A 423 3.38 12.78 -12.26
C ARG A 423 4.78 12.84 -11.66
N ASP A 424 4.89 13.14 -10.37
CA ASP A 424 6.17 13.17 -9.66
C ASP A 424 6.83 11.79 -9.61
N THR A 425 6.04 10.76 -9.27
CA THR A 425 6.51 9.38 -9.11
C THR A 425 7.01 8.83 -10.45
N ILE A 426 6.26 9.02 -11.52
CA ILE A 426 6.62 8.46 -12.82
C ILE A 426 7.63 9.31 -13.58
N GLY A 427 7.62 10.63 -13.42
CA GLY A 427 8.56 11.52 -14.10
C GLY A 427 10.02 11.22 -13.78
N ARG A 428 10.27 10.56 -12.66
CA ARG A 428 11.59 10.08 -12.26
C ARG A 428 12.14 8.96 -13.13
N VAL A 429 11.27 8.07 -13.61
CA VAL A 429 11.69 6.83 -14.30
C VAL A 429 11.26 6.80 -15.76
N ALA A 430 10.16 7.47 -16.10
CA ALA A 430 9.57 7.47 -17.43
C ALA A 430 8.94 8.85 -17.76
N PRO A 431 9.74 9.93 -17.82
CA PRO A 431 9.22 11.28 -18.09
C PRO A 431 8.45 11.36 -19.41
N ASP A 432 8.89 10.64 -20.44
CA ASP A 432 8.23 10.60 -21.75
C ASP A 432 6.88 9.86 -21.72
N ALA A 433 6.63 9.04 -20.69
CA ALA A 433 5.39 8.29 -20.54
C ALA A 433 4.27 9.10 -19.87
N ILE A 434 4.58 10.22 -19.20
CA ILE A 434 3.59 11.03 -18.46
C ILE A 434 2.38 11.38 -19.31
N ALA A 435 2.60 11.96 -20.50
CA ALA A 435 1.49 12.41 -21.36
C ALA A 435 0.60 11.25 -21.85
N SER A 436 1.18 10.08 -22.09
CA SER A 436 0.44 8.88 -22.47
C SER A 436 -0.38 8.32 -21.31
N LEU A 437 0.08 8.53 -20.08
CA LEU A 437 -0.53 8.00 -18.87
C LEU A 437 -1.53 8.98 -18.22
N ASP A 438 -1.40 10.29 -18.45
CA ASP A 438 -2.43 11.29 -18.13
C ASP A 438 -3.72 11.05 -18.94
N LEU A 439 -3.60 10.53 -20.17
CA LEU A 439 -4.73 10.02 -20.95
C LEU A 439 -5.39 8.79 -20.30
N LEU A 440 -4.61 7.98 -19.57
CA LEU A 440 -5.07 6.82 -18.80
C LEU A 440 -5.99 7.23 -17.64
N ALA A 441 -5.71 8.36 -16.98
CA ALA A 441 -6.57 8.93 -15.95
C ALA A 441 -7.97 9.30 -16.49
N ARG A 442 -8.09 9.59 -17.79
CA ARG A 442 -9.35 9.98 -18.44
C ARG A 442 -10.09 8.81 -19.09
N GLU A 443 -9.37 7.86 -19.71
CA GLU A 443 -10.01 6.81 -20.52
C GLU A 443 -9.58 5.37 -20.22
N VAL A 444 -8.59 5.11 -19.36
CA VAL A 444 -8.05 3.79 -18.90
C VAL A 444 -7.72 2.75 -20.02
N ALA A 445 -8.07 2.97 -21.30
CA ALA A 445 -8.16 1.94 -22.34
C ALA A 445 -6.96 1.67 -23.24
N PRO A 446 -6.20 2.66 -23.75
CA PRO A 446 -5.30 2.35 -24.87
C PRO A 446 -3.92 1.81 -24.47
N VAL A 447 -3.49 1.96 -23.21
CA VAL A 447 -2.03 1.96 -22.92
C VAL A 447 -1.45 0.59 -22.58
N LEU A 448 -2.22 -0.36 -22.05
CA LEU A 448 -1.67 -1.65 -21.60
C LEU A 448 -1.10 -2.52 -22.74
N ARG A 449 -1.35 -2.16 -24.01
CA ARG A 449 -0.76 -2.82 -25.19
C ARG A 449 0.47 -2.10 -25.75
N SER A 450 0.72 -0.85 -25.38
CA SER A 450 1.75 0.01 -26.00
C SER A 450 2.70 0.67 -25.00
N THR A 451 2.65 0.30 -23.72
CA THR A 451 3.51 0.88 -22.69
C THR A 451 4.99 0.72 -23.08
N PRO A 452 5.75 1.81 -23.30
CA PRO A 452 7.17 1.71 -23.58
C PRO A 452 7.90 1.19 -22.33
N ALA A 453 8.79 0.23 -22.51
CA ALA A 453 9.65 -0.25 -21.45
C ALA A 453 10.53 0.89 -20.93
N VAL A 454 10.67 1.01 -19.61
CA VAL A 454 11.69 1.87 -19.02
C VAL A 454 13.04 1.19 -19.20
N ARG A 455 14.03 1.91 -19.73
CA ARG A 455 15.41 1.39 -19.75
C ARG A 455 15.88 1.26 -18.31
N PRO A 456 16.36 0.09 -17.86
CA PRO A 456 16.90 -0.04 -16.52
C PRO A 456 17.99 1.01 -16.32
N ALA A 457 17.99 1.70 -15.17
CA ALA A 457 19.15 2.46 -14.76
C ALA A 457 20.34 1.50 -14.74
N ALA A 458 21.45 1.89 -15.37
CA ALA A 458 22.66 1.08 -15.33
C ALA A 458 22.99 0.83 -13.86
N ALA A 459 23.01 -0.44 -13.45
CA ALA A 459 23.46 -0.80 -12.12
C ALA A 459 24.86 -0.19 -11.96
N GLY A 460 25.00 0.79 -11.07
CA GLY A 460 26.30 1.26 -10.65
C GLY A 460 27.12 0.05 -10.20
N PRO A 461 28.45 0.04 -10.44
CA PRO A 461 29.27 -1.11 -10.09
C PRO A 461 29.00 -1.48 -8.64
N ALA A 462 28.60 -2.73 -8.41
CA ALA A 462 28.44 -3.27 -7.08
C ALA A 462 29.72 -2.96 -6.30
N SER A 463 29.64 -2.05 -5.33
CA SER A 463 30.77 -1.81 -4.45
C SER A 463 31.00 -3.12 -3.70
N ASP A 464 32.17 -3.72 -3.89
CA ASP A 464 32.67 -4.83 -3.10
C ASP A 464 32.67 -4.44 -1.61
N ARG A 465 31.54 -4.64 -0.92
CA ARG A 465 31.52 -4.65 0.55
C ARG A 465 31.99 -6.02 1.01
N LYS A 466 33.31 -6.19 1.01
CA LYS A 466 33.97 -7.05 1.99
C LYS A 466 33.92 -6.38 3.37
N ASP A 467 33.85 -7.23 4.38
CA ASP A 467 34.02 -6.94 5.82
C ASP A 467 32.77 -6.48 6.59
N SER A 468 31.92 -7.46 6.92
CA SER A 468 31.08 -7.40 8.12
C SER A 468 31.93 -7.81 9.35
N PRO A 469 32.07 -6.98 10.39
CA PRO A 469 32.82 -7.33 11.58
C PRO A 469 31.89 -7.99 12.60
N TRP A 470 31.54 -9.25 12.37
CA TRP A 470 30.92 -10.09 13.41
C TRP A 470 31.61 -11.45 13.46
N THR A 471 32.87 -11.43 13.91
CA THR A 471 33.55 -12.61 14.42
C THR A 471 33.63 -12.56 15.95
N SER A 472 33.28 -13.69 16.55
CA SER A 472 33.57 -14.16 17.92
C SER A 472 32.87 -13.48 19.11
N ALA A 473 31.94 -14.21 19.70
CA ALA A 473 31.93 -14.47 21.14
C ALA A 473 31.30 -15.85 21.41
N SER A 474 32.14 -16.88 21.38
CA SER A 474 31.85 -18.18 21.97
C SER A 474 32.15 -18.12 23.46
N SER A 475 31.15 -18.30 24.31
CA SER A 475 31.37 -18.74 25.69
C SER A 475 30.20 -19.62 26.13
N SER A 476 30.45 -20.91 26.16
CA SER A 476 29.68 -21.90 26.92
C SER A 476 29.68 -21.55 28.41
N PRO A 477 28.72 -22.07 29.17
CA PRO A 477 29.14 -22.90 30.29
C PRO A 477 28.45 -24.27 30.30
N SER A 478 29.29 -25.25 30.61
CA SER A 478 29.03 -26.64 30.93
C SER A 478 28.05 -26.82 32.09
N ALA A 479 27.28 -27.90 31.99
CA ALA A 479 26.50 -28.50 33.06
C ALA A 479 27.36 -29.16 34.14
N THR A 480 26.90 -29.07 35.39
CA THR A 480 27.09 -30.05 36.49
C THR A 480 26.03 -29.76 37.56
N THR A 481 24.98 -30.58 37.66
CA THR A 481 24.76 -31.73 38.58
C THR A 481 24.08 -31.40 39.91
N ALA A 482 23.05 -32.22 40.17
CA ALA A 482 22.53 -32.70 41.45
C ALA A 482 21.68 -31.76 42.32
N GLY A 483 20.46 -32.22 42.62
CA GLY A 483 19.50 -31.63 43.54
C GLY A 483 18.07 -31.88 43.08
#